data_AF-A0A074J5Q6-F1
#
_entry.id   AF-A0A074J5Q6-F1
#
_cell.length_a   1.000
_cell.length_b   1.000
_cell.length_c   1.000
_cell.angle_alpha   90.00
_cell.angle_beta   90.00
_cell.angle_gamma   90.00
#
_symmetry.space_group_name_H-M   'P 1'
#
loop_
_entity.id
_entity.type
_entity.pdbx_description
1 polymer ?
#
loop_
_entity_poly.entity_id
_entity_poly.type
_entity_poly.pdbx_seq_one_letter_code
_entity_poly.pdbx_strand_id
1 'polypeptide(L)'
;MKTRVVKVWDPVVRSFHWLLVLAFAAAWGLGEWGPNQMTWHFYFGYTVGALVVIRLIWGFVGTRNARFANFLYGPGKVVEYLRHLPDRSPSNWVGHNPLGGWSVLVMLGLLIVQVVTGLTADPKDYINVGPLAGYVPESFSVDLAPQIHEIVSTLLLIVVVVHIGAIVFYKRWKGENLVKPMITGKKEVEEE
;
A
#
# COMPACT_ATOMS: atom_id res chain seq x y z
N MET A 1 -19.04 -25.40 -15.29
CA MET A 1 -18.56 -24.14 -15.91
C MET A 1 -17.10 -24.30 -16.25
N LYS A 2 -16.67 -23.85 -17.43
CA LYS A 2 -15.25 -23.81 -17.78
C LYS A 2 -14.61 -22.61 -17.07
N THR A 3 -13.40 -22.78 -16.57
CA THR A 3 -12.64 -21.70 -15.94
C THR A 3 -11.39 -21.46 -16.78
N ARG A 4 -11.08 -20.19 -17.05
CA ARG A 4 -9.84 -19.80 -17.73
C ARG A 4 -8.89 -19.10 -16.79
N VAL A 5 -7.60 -19.33 -16.99
CA VAL A 5 -6.54 -18.72 -16.20
C VAL A 5 -6.03 -17.48 -16.92
N VAL A 6 -6.20 -16.31 -16.29
CA VAL A 6 -5.72 -15.03 -16.82
C VAL A 6 -4.52 -14.52 -16.02
N LYS A 7 -3.56 -13.90 -16.71
CA LYS A 7 -2.44 -13.19 -16.05
C LYS A 7 -2.96 -11.86 -15.53
N VAL A 8 -2.81 -11.63 -14.23
CA VAL A 8 -3.29 -10.41 -13.56
C VAL A 8 -2.13 -9.53 -13.13
N TRP A 9 -1.25 -10.06 -12.29
CA TRP A 9 -0.17 -9.29 -11.68
C TRP A 9 1.18 -9.66 -12.29
N ASP A 10 1.84 -8.66 -12.85
CA ASP A 10 3.20 -8.83 -13.36
C ASP A 10 4.20 -9.05 -12.21
N PRO A 11 5.42 -9.56 -12.50
CA PRO A 11 6.44 -9.80 -11.47
C PRO A 11 6.82 -8.55 -10.68
N VAL A 12 6.87 -7.37 -11.32
CA VAL A 12 7.28 -6.12 -10.65
C VAL A 12 6.26 -5.75 -9.58
N VAL A 13 4.97 -5.80 -9.88
CA VAL A 13 3.91 -5.50 -8.91
C VAL A 13 3.94 -6.47 -7.72
N ARG A 14 4.17 -7.76 -7.98
CA ARG A 14 4.21 -8.77 -6.92
C ARG A 14 5.43 -8.59 -6.01
N SER A 15 6.61 -8.41 -6.61
CA SER A 15 7.83 -8.16 -5.86
C SER A 15 7.74 -6.87 -5.06
N PHE A 16 7.26 -5.78 -5.66
CA PHE A 16 6.98 -4.52 -4.95
C PHE A 16 6.09 -4.75 -3.74
N HIS A 17 4.96 -5.44 -3.90
CA HIS A 17 4.00 -5.64 -2.83
C HIS A 17 4.61 -6.40 -1.64
N TRP A 18 5.24 -7.54 -1.88
CA TRP A 18 5.78 -8.35 -0.79
C TRP A 18 7.01 -7.71 -0.14
N LEU A 19 7.85 -7.01 -0.91
CA LEU A 19 8.94 -6.23 -0.35
C LEU A 19 8.42 -5.07 0.50
N LEU A 20 7.35 -4.39 0.05
CA LEU A 20 6.71 -3.33 0.82
C LEU A 20 6.14 -3.85 2.13
N VAL A 21 5.45 -4.99 2.13
CA VAL A 21 4.92 -5.61 3.35
C VAL A 21 6.03 -5.87 4.36
N LEU A 22 7.14 -6.48 3.93
CA LEU A 22 8.26 -6.80 4.80
C LEU A 22 8.97 -5.54 5.31
N ALA A 23 9.27 -4.60 4.41
CA ALA A 23 9.96 -3.36 4.77
C ALA A 23 9.11 -2.47 5.69
N PHE A 24 7.82 -2.34 5.41
CA PHE A 24 6.90 -1.57 6.27
C PHE A 24 6.77 -2.21 7.65
N ALA A 25 6.55 -3.53 7.73
CA ALA A 25 6.42 -4.21 9.02
C ALA A 25 7.70 -4.10 9.86
N ALA A 26 8.87 -4.23 9.23
CA ALA A 26 10.15 -4.06 9.90
C ALA A 26 10.38 -2.61 10.36
N ALA A 27 10.17 -1.62 9.47
CA ALA A 27 10.29 -0.21 9.81
C ALA A 27 9.37 0.17 10.98
N TRP A 28 8.09 -0.21 10.90
CA TRP A 28 7.10 0.07 11.94
C TRP A 28 7.49 -0.57 13.28
N GLY A 29 7.81 -1.87 13.28
CA GLY A 29 8.18 -2.58 14.51
C GLY A 29 9.48 -2.06 15.15
N LEU A 30 10.44 -1.63 14.34
CA LEU A 30 11.68 -0.99 14.83
C LEU A 30 11.41 0.41 15.38
N GLY A 31 10.52 1.18 14.77
CA GLY A 31 10.12 2.49 15.28
C GLY A 31 9.37 2.41 16.61
N GLU A 32 8.51 1.39 16.77
CA GLU A 32 7.68 1.20 17.96
C GLU A 32 8.44 0.55 19.13
N TRP A 33 9.17 -0.54 18.85
CA TRP A 33 9.77 -1.39 19.91
C TRP A 33 11.29 -1.46 19.87
N GLY A 34 11.92 -0.95 18.82
CA GLY A 34 13.37 -1.00 18.62
C GLY A 34 14.06 0.37 18.61
N PRO A 35 13.77 1.31 19.54
CA PRO A 35 14.35 2.65 19.50
C PRO A 35 15.90 2.64 19.60
N ASN A 36 16.48 1.55 20.12
CA ASN A 36 17.94 1.37 20.18
C ASN A 36 18.56 0.92 18.83
N GLN A 37 17.74 0.62 17.81
CA GLN A 37 18.15 0.07 16.51
C GLN A 37 17.63 0.92 15.33
N MET A 38 17.57 2.24 15.52
CA MET A 38 17.01 3.19 14.55
C MET A 38 17.69 3.21 13.19
N THR A 39 18.97 2.82 13.11
CA THR A 39 19.66 2.63 11.84
C THR A 39 18.90 1.68 10.90
N TRP A 40 18.35 0.58 11.44
CA TRP A 40 17.56 -0.35 10.65
C TRP A 40 16.22 0.23 10.25
N HIS A 41 15.57 0.99 11.14
CA HIS A 41 14.34 1.71 10.79
C HIS A 41 14.58 2.63 9.59
N PHE A 42 15.69 3.36 9.55
CA PHE A 42 16.05 4.22 8.42
C PHE A 42 16.25 3.44 7.13
N TYR A 43 17.01 2.33 7.15
CA TYR A 43 17.20 1.53 5.93
C TYR A 43 15.89 0.93 5.40
N PHE A 44 15.01 0.46 6.27
CA PHE A 44 13.69 0.00 5.84
C PHE A 44 12.81 1.17 5.36
N GLY A 45 12.88 2.34 6.00
CA GLY A 45 12.23 3.57 5.55
C GLY A 45 12.68 4.01 4.16
N TYR A 46 13.99 4.00 3.88
CA TYR A 46 14.54 4.28 2.55
C TYR A 46 14.12 3.23 1.52
N THR A 47 14.05 1.96 1.93
CA THR A 47 13.52 0.88 1.08
C THR A 47 12.06 1.14 0.72
N VAL A 48 11.22 1.51 1.69
CA VAL A 48 9.83 1.91 1.43
C VAL A 48 9.77 3.10 0.47
N GLY A 49 10.59 4.13 0.67
CA GLY A 49 10.68 5.27 -0.24
C GLY A 49 11.03 4.88 -1.67
N ALA A 50 12.05 4.05 -1.86
CA ALA A 50 12.44 3.53 -3.18
C ALA A 50 11.31 2.72 -3.84
N LEU A 51 10.64 1.86 -3.08
CA LEU A 51 9.50 1.08 -3.54
C LEU A 51 8.33 1.98 -3.96
N VAL A 52 8.02 3.03 -3.18
CA VAL A 52 6.98 4.02 -3.52
C VAL A 52 7.29 4.69 -4.87
N VAL A 53 8.54 5.12 -5.10
CA VAL A 53 8.96 5.69 -6.38
C VAL A 53 8.79 4.69 -7.52
N ILE A 54 9.25 3.45 -7.35
CA ILE A 54 9.05 2.38 -8.34
C ILE A 54 7.56 2.21 -8.66
N ARG A 55 6.70 2.18 -7.63
CA ARG A 55 5.27 1.99 -7.80
C ARG A 55 4.61 3.15 -8.53
N LEU A 56 5.03 4.39 -8.26
CA LEU A 56 4.55 5.57 -8.97
C LEU A 56 4.90 5.47 -10.45
N ILE A 57 6.18 5.22 -10.79
CA ILE A 57 6.64 5.04 -12.17
C ILE A 57 5.86 3.91 -12.86
N TRP A 58 5.78 2.74 -12.23
CA TRP A 58 5.07 1.58 -12.78
C TRP A 58 3.57 1.81 -12.92
N GLY A 59 3.00 2.72 -12.13
CA GLY A 59 1.61 3.17 -12.26
C GLY A 59 1.32 3.99 -13.52
N PHE A 60 2.34 4.50 -14.20
CA PHE A 60 2.19 5.19 -15.48
C PHE A 60 2.64 4.33 -16.67
N VAL A 61 3.80 3.68 -16.57
CA VAL A 61 4.42 2.96 -17.71
C VAL A 61 4.32 1.43 -17.64
N GLY A 62 3.80 0.88 -16.54
CA GLY A 62 3.74 -0.56 -16.31
C GLY A 62 2.68 -1.30 -17.14
N THR A 63 2.47 -2.57 -16.78
CA THR A 63 1.49 -3.42 -17.46
C THR A 63 0.05 -2.89 -17.30
N ARG A 64 -0.89 -3.39 -18.12
CA ARG A 64 -2.29 -2.92 -18.12
C ARG A 64 -2.88 -2.85 -16.71
N ASN A 65 -2.75 -3.89 -15.91
CA ASN A 65 -3.36 -3.92 -14.57
C ASN A 65 -2.58 -3.12 -13.51
N ALA A 66 -1.35 -2.71 -13.81
CA ALA A 66 -0.52 -1.88 -12.92
C ALA A 66 -0.79 -0.38 -13.07
N ARG A 67 -1.27 0.05 -14.24
CA ARG A 67 -1.47 1.47 -14.57
C ARG A 67 -2.70 2.07 -13.88
N PHE A 68 -2.55 3.24 -13.27
CA PHE A 68 -3.61 3.94 -12.52
C PHE A 68 -4.88 4.13 -13.37
N ALA A 69 -4.73 4.52 -14.63
CA ALA A 69 -5.85 4.75 -15.55
C ALA A 69 -6.73 3.49 -15.78
N ASN A 70 -6.22 2.28 -15.55
CA ASN A 70 -6.95 1.04 -15.81
C ASN A 70 -7.67 0.49 -14.58
N PHE A 71 -7.46 1.06 -13.40
CA PHE A 71 -8.10 0.58 -12.18
C PHE A 71 -8.70 1.66 -11.29
N LEU A 72 -8.49 2.93 -11.62
CA LEU A 72 -9.18 4.04 -10.96
C LEU A 72 -10.51 4.30 -11.64
N TYR A 73 -11.58 3.98 -10.92
CA TYR A 73 -12.94 4.17 -11.38
C TYR A 73 -13.54 5.43 -10.74
N GLY A 74 -14.34 6.15 -11.53
CA GLY A 74 -15.06 7.33 -11.06
C GLY A 74 -16.08 7.01 -9.95
N PRO A 75 -16.55 8.03 -9.22
CA PRO A 75 -17.38 7.86 -8.02
C PRO A 75 -18.66 7.07 -8.27
N GLY A 76 -19.30 7.25 -9.44
CA GLY A 76 -20.52 6.50 -9.81
C GLY A 76 -20.32 4.98 -9.77
N LYS A 77 -19.21 4.48 -10.35
CA LYS A 77 -18.89 3.04 -10.34
C LYS A 77 -18.51 2.51 -8.96
N VAL A 78 -17.92 3.36 -8.11
CA VAL A 78 -17.62 3.00 -6.73
C VAL A 78 -18.90 2.85 -5.92
N VAL A 79 -19.84 3.79 -6.06
CA VAL A 79 -21.16 3.73 -5.40
C VAL A 79 -21.97 2.53 -5.89
N GLU A 80 -21.97 2.28 -7.20
CA GLU A 80 -22.60 1.09 -7.80
C GLU A 80 -21.99 -0.20 -7.25
N TYR A 81 -20.66 -0.29 -7.14
CA TYR A 81 -19.97 -1.42 -6.57
C TYR A 81 -20.32 -1.64 -5.09
N LEU A 82 -20.40 -0.56 -4.32
CA LEU A 82 -20.77 -0.60 -2.90
C LEU A 82 -22.16 -1.19 -2.67
N ARG A 83 -23.12 -0.91 -3.57
CA ARG A 83 -24.48 -1.46 -3.47
C ARG A 83 -24.52 -2.99 -3.62
N HIS A 84 -23.61 -3.56 -4.40
CA HIS A 84 -23.49 -5.01 -4.65
C HIS A 84 -22.39 -5.66 -3.79
N LEU A 85 -21.75 -4.90 -2.92
CA LEU A 85 -20.73 -5.42 -2.02
C LEU A 85 -21.27 -6.50 -1.06
N PRO A 86 -22.51 -6.42 -0.53
CA PRO A 86 -23.07 -7.46 0.32
C PRO A 86 -23.35 -8.79 -0.38
N ASP A 87 -23.44 -8.82 -1.72
CA ASP A 87 -23.74 -10.03 -2.47
C ASP A 87 -22.69 -11.12 -2.21
N ARG A 88 -23.09 -12.40 -2.19
CA ARG A 88 -22.15 -13.51 -1.97
C ARG A 88 -21.41 -13.94 -3.23
N SER A 89 -21.75 -13.38 -4.38
CA SER A 89 -21.09 -13.68 -5.66
C SER A 89 -19.66 -13.11 -5.72
N PRO A 90 -18.72 -13.81 -6.37
CA PRO A 90 -17.39 -13.29 -6.63
C PRO A 90 -17.44 -11.94 -7.37
N SER A 91 -16.44 -11.09 -7.16
CA SER A 91 -16.44 -9.76 -7.77
C SER A 91 -16.20 -9.78 -9.28
N ASN A 92 -15.59 -10.86 -9.80
CA ASN A 92 -15.23 -11.08 -11.21
C ASN A 92 -14.35 -9.99 -11.86
N TRP A 93 -13.87 -9.01 -11.10
CA TRP A 93 -12.91 -8.01 -11.58
C TRP A 93 -11.55 -8.65 -11.81
N VAL A 94 -10.99 -8.53 -13.01
CA VAL A 94 -9.70 -9.16 -13.33
C VAL A 94 -8.55 -8.57 -12.50
N GLY A 95 -8.49 -7.24 -12.37
CA GLY A 95 -7.50 -6.51 -11.57
C GLY A 95 -8.09 -6.00 -10.25
N HIS A 96 -7.82 -4.73 -9.90
CA HIS A 96 -8.52 -4.11 -8.77
C HIS A 96 -9.98 -3.87 -9.12
N ASN A 97 -10.86 -4.23 -8.18
CA ASN A 97 -12.23 -3.73 -8.19
C ASN A 97 -12.26 -2.22 -7.80
N PRO A 98 -13.40 -1.52 -7.97
CA PRO A 98 -13.50 -0.09 -7.70
C PRO A 98 -13.01 0.34 -6.31
N LEU A 99 -13.33 -0.41 -5.25
CA LEU A 99 -12.83 -0.10 -3.90
C LEU A 99 -11.33 -0.39 -3.75
N GLY A 100 -10.86 -1.51 -4.31
CA GLY A 100 -9.45 -1.87 -4.30
C GLY A 100 -8.58 -0.84 -4.98
N GLY A 101 -9.05 -0.23 -6.08
CA GLY A 101 -8.33 0.82 -6.78
C GLY A 101 -8.12 2.08 -5.93
N TRP A 102 -9.17 2.51 -5.22
CA TRP A 102 -9.08 3.65 -4.30
C TRP A 102 -8.25 3.34 -3.06
N SER A 103 -8.32 2.11 -2.54
CA SER A 103 -7.46 1.66 -1.43
C SER A 103 -5.97 1.80 -1.77
N VAL A 104 -5.56 1.50 -3.01
CA VAL A 104 -4.17 1.70 -3.46
C VAL A 104 -3.76 3.17 -3.39
N LEU A 105 -4.63 4.10 -3.81
CA LEU A 105 -4.30 5.54 -3.74
C LEU A 105 -4.17 6.04 -2.31
N VAL A 106 -5.10 5.63 -1.43
CA VAL A 106 -5.05 6.02 -0.01
C VAL A 106 -3.76 5.52 0.64
N MET A 107 -3.44 4.23 0.47
CA MET A 107 -2.20 3.67 1.01
C MET A 107 -0.95 4.32 0.42
N LEU A 108 -0.91 4.54 -0.90
CA LEU A 108 0.23 5.15 -1.55
C LEU A 108 0.42 6.61 -1.11
N GLY A 109 -0.66 7.36 -0.96
CA GLY A 109 -0.63 8.73 -0.43
C GLY A 109 -0.11 8.79 1.00
N LEU A 110 -0.62 7.92 1.88
CA LEU A 110 -0.14 7.83 3.26
C LEU A 110 1.34 7.41 3.33
N LEU A 111 1.77 6.45 2.50
CA LEU A 111 3.19 6.05 2.44
C LEU A 111 4.09 7.18 1.94
N ILE A 112 3.64 7.97 0.96
CA ILE A 112 4.39 9.16 0.51
C ILE A 112 4.56 10.14 1.68
N VAL A 113 3.47 10.44 2.41
CA VAL A 113 3.55 11.34 3.56
C VAL A 113 4.49 10.77 4.62
N GLN A 114 4.38 9.48 4.94
CA GLN A 114 5.24 8.79 5.91
C GLN A 114 6.73 8.90 5.55
N VAL A 115 7.07 8.65 4.28
CA VAL A 115 8.45 8.73 3.79
C VAL A 115 8.95 10.17 3.82
N VAL A 116 8.15 11.13 3.34
CA VAL A 116 8.55 12.55 3.33
C VAL A 116 8.79 13.04 4.74
N THR A 117 7.86 12.80 5.68
CA THR A 117 8.01 13.25 7.06
C THR A 117 9.18 12.58 7.75
N GLY A 118 9.42 11.29 7.51
CA GLY A 118 10.59 10.58 8.06
C GLY A 118 11.92 11.10 7.52
N LEU A 119 11.98 11.49 6.24
CA LEU A 119 13.18 12.08 5.65
C LEU A 119 13.47 13.48 6.19
N THR A 120 12.44 14.23 6.59
CA THR A 120 12.56 15.62 7.05
C THR A 120 12.52 15.79 8.57
N ALA A 121 12.28 14.72 9.33
CA ALA A 121 12.14 14.78 10.78
C ALA A 121 13.50 15.01 11.48
N ASP A 122 13.50 15.86 12.50
CA ASP A 122 14.61 16.11 13.42
C ASP A 122 14.10 15.99 14.86
N PRO A 123 13.83 14.76 15.33
CA PRO A 123 13.33 14.55 16.68
C PRO A 123 14.33 15.07 17.70
N LYS A 124 13.83 15.57 18.85
CA LYS A 124 14.61 16.17 19.94
C LYS A 124 15.53 15.19 20.69
N ASP A 125 15.75 14.00 20.13
CA ASP A 125 16.74 13.03 20.60
C ASP A 125 18.15 13.30 20.05
N TYR A 126 18.30 14.24 19.10
CA TYR A 126 19.55 14.70 18.48
C TYR A 126 20.38 13.61 17.77
N ILE A 127 19.86 12.40 17.63
CA ILE A 127 20.59 11.25 17.09
C ILE A 127 19.88 10.71 15.85
N ASN A 128 18.55 10.78 15.81
CA ASN A 128 17.74 10.15 14.77
C ASN A 128 17.22 11.15 13.73
N VAL A 129 18.15 11.91 13.13
CA VAL A 129 17.82 12.99 12.19
C VAL A 129 17.67 12.48 10.77
N GLY A 130 16.56 12.84 10.13
CA GLY A 130 16.30 12.57 8.73
C GLY A 130 17.26 13.34 7.80
N PRO A 131 17.69 12.73 6.68
CA PRO A 131 18.71 13.31 5.81
C PRO A 131 18.27 14.62 5.12
N LEU A 132 16.97 14.91 5.10
CA LEU A 132 16.40 16.12 4.51
C LEU A 132 15.96 17.17 5.55
N ALA A 133 16.18 16.92 6.85
CA ALA A 133 15.74 17.81 7.92
C ALA A 133 16.33 19.24 7.79
N GLY A 134 17.58 19.37 7.36
CA GLY A 134 18.23 20.66 7.14
C GLY A 134 17.73 21.48 5.95
N TYR A 135 16.84 20.92 5.10
CA TYR A 135 16.29 21.60 3.93
C TYR A 135 14.88 22.15 4.15
N VAL A 136 14.32 22.00 5.35
CA VAL A 136 13.00 22.49 5.73
C VAL A 136 13.11 23.41 6.96
N PRO A 137 12.11 24.27 7.22
CA PRO A 137 12.11 25.10 8.43
C PRO A 137 12.20 24.25 9.70
N GLU A 138 12.93 24.74 10.70
CA GLU A 138 13.09 24.07 12.00
C GLU A 138 11.75 23.76 12.68
N SER A 139 10.79 24.70 12.60
CA SER A 139 9.43 24.48 13.11
C SER A 139 8.70 23.32 12.44
N PHE A 140 9.08 22.96 11.20
CA PHE A 140 8.55 21.80 10.52
C PHE A 140 9.35 20.54 10.87
N SER A 141 10.68 20.55 10.78
CA SER A 141 11.50 19.36 11.03
C SER A 141 11.44 18.88 12.49
N VAL A 142 11.43 19.80 13.46
CA VAL A 142 11.54 19.48 14.89
C VAL A 142 10.19 19.14 15.52
N ASP A 143 9.12 19.80 15.09
CA ASP A 143 7.80 19.66 15.72
C ASP A 143 6.79 18.95 14.80
N LEU A 144 6.53 19.46 13.59
CA LEU A 144 5.44 18.94 12.74
C LEU A 144 5.77 17.58 12.09
N ALA A 145 6.95 17.42 11.51
CA ALA A 145 7.32 16.22 10.78
C ALA A 145 7.30 14.96 11.67
N PRO A 146 7.87 14.94 12.90
CA PRO A 146 7.77 13.80 13.80
C PRO A 146 6.32 13.48 14.20
N GLN A 147 5.52 14.51 14.53
CA GLN A 147 4.10 14.33 14.88
C GLN A 147 3.29 13.74 13.74
N ILE A 148 3.45 14.27 12.52
CA ILE A 148 2.76 13.75 11.34
C ILE A 148 3.25 12.32 11.04
N HIS A 149 4.55 12.04 11.19
CA HIS A 149 5.11 10.70 10.99
C HIS A 149 4.48 9.67 11.93
N GLU A 150 4.28 10.00 13.21
CA GLU A 150 3.62 9.12 14.18
C GLU A 150 2.12 8.93 13.87
N ILE A 151 1.40 10.01 13.58
CA ILE A 151 -0.03 9.97 13.24
C ILE A 151 -0.25 9.14 11.97
N VAL A 152 0.53 9.39 10.91
CA VAL A 152 0.40 8.70 9.62
C VAL A 152 0.83 7.23 9.74
N SER A 153 1.81 6.92 10.58
CA SER A 153 2.18 5.54 10.92
C SER A 153 0.98 4.77 11.49
N THR A 154 0.28 5.38 12.45
CA THR A 154 -0.93 4.81 13.05
C THR A 154 -2.05 4.64 12.02
N LEU A 155 -2.29 5.65 11.18
CA LEU A 155 -3.28 5.57 10.11
C LEU A 155 -2.96 4.48 9.09
N LEU A 156 -1.69 4.32 8.71
CA LEU A 156 -1.23 3.25 7.83
C LEU A 156 -1.53 1.88 8.44
N LEU A 157 -1.26 1.69 9.73
CA LEU A 157 -1.55 0.43 10.42
C LEU A 157 -3.06 0.12 10.39
N ILE A 158 -3.92 1.10 10.67
CA ILE A 158 -5.39 0.96 10.59
C ILE A 158 -5.80 0.55 9.17
N VAL A 159 -5.29 1.23 8.14
CA VAL A 159 -5.61 0.94 6.75
C VAL A 159 -5.11 -0.44 6.32
N VAL A 160 -3.95 -0.89 6.81
CA VAL A 160 -3.43 -2.26 6.61
C VAL A 160 -4.34 -3.29 7.27
N VAL A 161 -4.81 -3.06 8.49
CA VAL A 161 -5.75 -3.96 9.18
C VAL A 161 -7.07 -4.05 8.40
N VAL A 162 -7.62 -2.91 7.94
CA VAL A 162 -8.82 -2.88 7.09
C VAL A 162 -8.60 -3.64 5.79
N HIS A 163 -7.43 -3.49 5.16
CA HIS A 163 -7.08 -4.21 3.94
C HIS A 163 -6.99 -5.72 4.13
N ILE A 164 -6.37 -6.19 5.22
CA ILE A 164 -6.35 -7.62 5.57
C ILE A 164 -7.78 -8.11 5.85
N GLY A 165 -8.59 -7.31 6.56
CA GLY A 165 -10.01 -7.58 6.77
C GLY A 165 -10.77 -7.73 5.46
N ALA A 166 -10.53 -6.87 4.49
CA ALA A 166 -11.08 -6.98 3.15
C ALA A 166 -10.66 -8.30 2.47
N ILE A 167 -9.37 -8.67 2.50
CA ILE A 167 -8.90 -9.95 1.95
C ILE A 167 -9.65 -11.14 2.57
N VAL A 168 -9.82 -11.14 3.90
CA VAL A 168 -10.57 -12.18 4.61
C VAL A 168 -12.04 -12.18 4.19
N PHE A 169 -12.66 -11.01 4.07
CA PHE A 169 -14.03 -10.84 3.58
C PHE A 169 -14.19 -11.42 2.16
N TYR A 170 -13.32 -11.08 1.20
CA TYR A 170 -13.42 -11.65 -0.15
C TYR A 170 -13.23 -13.17 -0.13
N LYS A 171 -12.28 -13.68 0.65
CA LYS A 171 -12.04 -15.12 0.74
C LYS A 171 -13.21 -15.89 1.36
N ARG A 172 -13.83 -15.36 2.42
CA ARG A 172 -14.85 -16.07 3.23
C ARG A 172 -16.27 -15.80 2.77
N TRP A 173 -16.60 -14.56 2.42
CA TRP A 173 -17.96 -14.12 2.06
C TRP A 173 -18.23 -14.19 0.56
N LYS A 174 -17.27 -13.72 -0.25
CA LYS A 174 -17.37 -13.69 -1.72
C LYS A 174 -16.81 -14.97 -2.40
N GLY A 175 -16.19 -15.87 -1.63
CA GLY A 175 -15.53 -17.07 -2.16
C GLY A 175 -14.32 -16.80 -3.06
N GLU A 176 -13.73 -15.60 -2.98
CA GLU A 176 -12.71 -15.12 -3.91
C GLU A 176 -11.33 -15.01 -3.24
N ASN A 177 -10.36 -15.80 -3.71
CA ASN A 177 -9.00 -15.78 -3.17
C ASN A 177 -8.13 -14.70 -3.83
N LEU A 178 -7.97 -13.56 -3.14
CA LEU A 178 -7.15 -12.45 -3.62
C LEU A 178 -5.63 -12.64 -3.41
N VAL A 179 -5.22 -13.55 -2.51
CA VAL A 179 -3.80 -13.79 -2.19
C VAL A 179 -3.12 -14.64 -3.25
N LYS A 180 -3.79 -15.68 -3.76
CA LYS A 180 -3.24 -16.60 -4.78
C LYS A 180 -2.77 -15.85 -6.04
N PRO A 181 -3.51 -14.88 -6.60
CA PRO A 181 -3.01 -14.04 -7.69
C PRO A 181 -1.77 -13.22 -7.31
N MET A 182 -1.66 -12.71 -6.08
CA MET A 182 -0.48 -11.93 -5.66
C MET A 182 0.79 -12.78 -5.52
N ILE A 183 0.66 -14.09 -5.37
CA ILE A 183 1.80 -15.02 -5.37
C ILE A 183 2.10 -15.50 -6.79
N THR A 184 1.08 -15.98 -7.50
CA THR A 184 1.25 -16.68 -8.79
C THR A 184 1.23 -15.77 -10.02
N GLY A 185 0.70 -14.55 -9.88
CA GLY A 185 0.41 -13.63 -10.97
C GLY A 185 -0.82 -14.01 -11.80
N LYS A 186 -1.55 -15.07 -11.43
CA LYS A 186 -2.63 -15.65 -12.21
C LYS A 186 -3.94 -15.72 -11.42
N LYS A 187 -5.07 -15.52 -12.10
CA LYS A 187 -6.42 -15.62 -11.53
C LYS A 187 -7.27 -16.56 -12.38
N GLU A 188 -8.08 -17.38 -11.73
CA GLU A 188 -9.11 -18.18 -12.37
C GLU A 188 -10.37 -17.34 -12.50
N VAL A 189 -10.93 -17.27 -13.71
CA VAL A 189 -12.16 -16.53 -14.02
C VAL A 189 -13.11 -17.51 -14.70
N GLU A 190 -14.37 -17.48 -14.31
CA GLU A 190 -15.42 -18.26 -14.94
C GLU A 190 -15.64 -17.81 -16.39
N GLU A 191 -15.72 -18.76 -17.32
CA GLU A 191 -16.15 -18.52 -18.70
C GLU A 191 -17.68 -18.50 -18.73
N GLU A 192 -18.26 -17.47 -19.37
CA GLU A 192 -19.67 -17.48 -19.81
C GLU A 192 -19.91 -18.57 -20.86
#